data_AF-X1ASB4-F1
#
_entry.id   AF-X1ASB4-F1
#
_cell.length_a   1.000
_cell.length_b   1.000
_cell.length_c   1.000
_cell.angle_alpha   90.00
_cell.angle_beta   90.00
_cell.angle_gamma   90.00
#
_symmetry.space_group_name_H-M   'P 1'
#
loop_
_entity.id
_entity.type
_entity.pdbx_description
1 polymer ?
#
loop_
_entity_poly.entity_id
_entity_poly.type
_entity_poly.pdbx_seq_one_letter_code
_entity_poly.pdbx_strand_id
1 'polypeptide(L)'
;MAKTQRPKRLSTQDVSSKEAKEAVRAVANSVNNFMEEHYIAISGNLTIADNLNMEYKTIKLTTDGSGDLVRSVKFKSNLKTKVVGMVVVRTFISEPTTLPFCIFSENSGQVSITKIIGLAADSEYQLVIQVLGT
;
A
#
# COMPACT_ATOMS: atom_id res chain seq x y z
N MET A 1 14.60 -15.84 6.65
CA MET A 1 13.98 -14.86 7.57
C MET A 1 13.94 -15.46 8.96
N ALA A 2 14.46 -14.76 9.97
CA ALA A 2 14.41 -15.23 11.36
C ALA A 2 12.94 -15.24 11.82
N LYS A 3 12.44 -16.38 12.31
CA LYS A 3 11.11 -16.45 12.94
C LYS A 3 11.24 -15.94 14.36
N THR A 4 10.73 -14.75 14.63
CA THR A 4 10.57 -14.24 15.99
C THR A 4 9.54 -15.09 16.72
N GLN A 5 9.83 -15.45 17.97
CA GLN A 5 8.88 -16.18 18.81
C GLN A 5 7.79 -15.24 19.29
N ARG A 6 6.53 -15.68 19.25
CA ARG A 6 5.40 -14.89 19.78
C ARG A 6 5.63 -14.58 21.28
N PRO A 7 5.50 -13.32 21.72
CA PRO A 7 5.64 -12.97 23.12
C PRO A 7 4.66 -13.75 23.99
N LYS A 8 5.15 -14.25 25.13
CA LYS A 8 4.28 -14.88 26.14
C LYS A 8 3.39 -13.79 26.76
N ARG A 9 2.08 -14.03 26.77
CA ARG A 9 1.10 -13.13 27.40
C ARG A 9 1.32 -13.10 28.91
N LEU A 10 1.22 -11.91 29.50
CA LEU A 10 1.17 -11.75 30.94
C LEU A 10 -0.13 -12.33 31.48
N SER A 11 -0.02 -13.24 32.44
CA SER A 11 -1.13 -13.85 33.17
C SER A 11 -0.92 -13.73 34.67
N THR A 12 -2.01 -13.56 35.42
CA THR A 12 -1.97 -13.58 36.89
C THR A 12 -1.56 -14.93 37.48
N GLN A 13 -1.56 -15.98 36.66
CA GLN A 13 -1.08 -17.32 37.04
C GLN A 13 0.45 -17.41 37.08
N ASP A 14 1.15 -16.50 36.40
CA ASP A 14 2.62 -16.49 36.33
C ASP A 14 3.28 -15.80 37.54
N VAL A 15 2.49 -15.24 38.47
CA VAL A 15 2.96 -14.50 39.64
C VAL A 15 2.38 -15.06 40.93
N SER A 16 3.23 -15.25 41.93
CA SER A 16 2.89 -15.88 43.21
C SER A 16 2.40 -14.88 44.27
N SER A 17 2.84 -13.62 44.25
CA SER A 17 2.45 -12.61 45.23
C SER A 17 1.11 -11.92 44.89
N LYS A 18 0.33 -11.61 45.93
CA LYS A 18 -1.01 -11.01 45.79
C LYS A 18 -0.95 -9.58 45.22
N GLU A 19 0.03 -8.79 45.66
CA GLU A 19 0.29 -7.44 45.15
C GLU A 19 0.68 -7.46 43.66
N ALA A 20 1.54 -8.41 43.25
CA ALA A 20 1.91 -8.52 41.84
C ALA A 20 0.75 -8.99 40.96
N LYS A 21 -0.18 -9.81 41.48
CA LYS A 21 -1.40 -10.19 40.75
C LYS A 21 -2.31 -9.00 40.49
N GLU A 22 -2.42 -8.06 41.43
CA GLU A 22 -3.19 -6.83 41.24
C GLU A 22 -2.53 -5.89 40.23
N ALA A 23 -1.21 -5.72 40.32
CA ALA A 23 -0.44 -4.96 39.33
C ALA A 23 -0.55 -5.58 37.92
N VAL A 24 -0.44 -6.90 37.79
CA VAL A 24 -0.63 -7.60 36.51
C VAL A 24 -2.05 -7.43 35.99
N ARG A 25 -3.10 -7.47 36.82
CA ARG A 25 -4.46 -7.17 36.35
C ARG A 25 -4.61 -5.76 35.79
N ALA A 26 -3.96 -4.78 36.40
CA ALA A 26 -4.03 -3.40 35.95
C ALA A 26 -3.31 -3.18 34.60
N VAL A 27 -2.20 -3.87 34.36
CA VAL A 27 -1.30 -3.57 33.23
C VAL A 27 -1.32 -4.63 32.12
N ALA A 28 -1.77 -5.85 32.41
CA ALA A 28 -1.67 -6.98 31.46
C ALA A 28 -2.39 -6.74 30.15
N ASN A 29 -3.56 -6.11 30.15
CA ASN A 29 -4.29 -5.84 28.90
C ASN A 29 -3.50 -4.89 27.99
N SER A 30 -3.04 -3.75 28.52
CA SER A 30 -2.27 -2.77 27.76
C SER A 30 -0.97 -3.36 27.21
N VAL A 31 -0.22 -4.09 28.04
CA VAL A 31 1.05 -4.70 27.62
C VAL A 31 0.83 -5.84 26.63
N ASN A 32 -0.16 -6.70 26.85
CA ASN A 32 -0.44 -7.81 25.93
C ASN A 32 -0.87 -7.28 24.55
N ASN A 33 -1.70 -6.23 24.49
CA ASN A 33 -2.11 -5.61 23.23
C ASN A 33 -0.91 -5.00 22.50
N PHE A 34 -0.09 -4.22 23.21
CA PHE A 34 1.13 -3.63 22.66
C PHE A 34 2.09 -4.69 22.07
N MET A 35 2.34 -5.77 22.83
CA MET A 35 3.24 -6.85 22.40
C MET A 35 2.69 -7.62 21.20
N GLU A 36 1.37 -7.80 21.11
CA GLU A 36 0.72 -8.47 19.99
C GLU A 36 0.78 -7.62 18.72
N GLU A 37 0.46 -6.32 18.82
CA GLU A 37 0.57 -5.38 17.70
C GLU A 37 2.00 -5.29 17.15
N HIS A 38 3.00 -5.22 18.05
CA HIS A 38 4.42 -5.24 17.67
C HIS A 38 4.84 -6.56 17.03
N TYR A 39 4.37 -7.68 17.57
CA TYR A 39 4.67 -8.99 16.99
C TYR A 39 4.10 -9.12 15.57
N ILE A 40 2.86 -8.67 15.35
CA ILE A 40 2.23 -8.65 14.01
C ILE A 40 3.02 -7.74 13.05
N ALA A 41 3.44 -6.57 13.52
CA ALA A 41 4.24 -5.64 12.73
C ALA A 41 5.60 -6.23 12.32
N ILE A 42 6.30 -6.89 13.25
CA ILE A 42 7.63 -7.48 13.01
C ILE A 42 7.55 -8.78 12.22
N SER A 43 6.51 -9.58 12.41
CA SER A 43 6.33 -10.87 11.71
C SER A 43 5.95 -10.71 10.23
N GLY A 44 5.89 -9.47 9.73
CA GLY A 44 5.72 -9.19 8.30
C GLY A 44 4.32 -9.46 7.79
N ASN A 45 3.33 -9.58 8.70
CA ASN A 45 1.93 -9.75 8.32
C ASN A 45 1.22 -8.41 8.07
N LEU A 46 1.99 -7.35 7.90
CA LEU A 46 1.53 -6.05 7.41
C LEU A 46 1.74 -6.02 5.90
N THR A 47 0.66 -5.99 5.12
CA THR A 47 0.79 -5.81 3.68
C THR A 47 1.19 -4.37 3.36
N ILE A 48 1.71 -4.14 2.16
CA ILE A 48 1.98 -2.78 1.65
C ILE A 48 0.73 -1.90 1.76
N ALA A 49 -0.46 -2.47 1.54
CA ALA A 49 -1.72 -1.74 1.66
C ALA A 49 -2.10 -1.41 3.12
N ASP A 50 -1.61 -2.18 4.10
CA ASP A 50 -1.97 -2.02 5.51
C ASP A 50 -1.02 -1.05 6.25
N ASN A 51 0.22 -0.88 5.77
CA ASN A 51 1.26 -0.15 6.50
C ASN A 51 1.85 1.03 5.75
N LEU A 52 1.72 1.06 4.43
CA LEU A 52 2.16 2.18 3.62
C LEU A 52 0.94 2.84 3.01
N ASN A 53 0.96 4.17 2.95
CA ASN A 53 -0.12 4.94 2.36
C ASN A 53 -0.03 4.86 0.83
N MET A 54 -0.26 3.66 0.30
CA MET A 54 -0.09 3.31 -1.10
C MET A 54 -1.20 2.34 -1.52
N GLU A 55 -1.61 2.40 -2.78
CA GLU A 55 -2.62 1.50 -3.32
C GLU A 55 -2.24 1.05 -4.74
N TYR A 56 -2.71 -0.12 -5.14
CA TYR A 56 -2.58 -0.57 -6.53
C TYR A 56 -3.87 -0.32 -7.30
N LYS A 57 -3.74 0.20 -8.51
CA LYS A 57 -4.85 0.39 -9.45
C LYS A 57 -4.52 -0.28 -10.77
N THR A 58 -5.46 -1.05 -11.27
CA THR A 58 -5.41 -1.59 -12.62
C THR A 58 -6.18 -0.66 -13.53
N ILE A 59 -5.52 -0.09 -14.52
CA ILE A 59 -6.14 0.79 -15.51
C ILE A 59 -6.04 0.18 -16.90
N LYS A 60 -7.03 0.47 -17.74
CA LYS A 60 -7.04 0.12 -19.16
C LYS A 60 -6.99 1.40 -19.97
N LEU A 61 -6.14 1.43 -20.99
CA LEU A 61 -5.96 2.59 -21.85
C LEU A 61 -5.51 2.18 -23.25
N THR A 62 -5.65 3.10 -24.18
CA THR A 62 -5.21 2.96 -25.57
C THR A 62 -4.40 4.20 -25.92
N THR A 63 -3.29 4.00 -26.61
CA THR A 63 -2.46 5.07 -27.15
C THR A 63 -2.83 5.38 -28.59
N ASP A 64 -2.64 6.63 -29.01
CA ASP A 64 -2.79 7.09 -30.39
C ASP A 64 -1.48 6.91 -31.19
N GLY A 65 -1.49 7.36 -32.45
CA GLY A 65 -0.33 7.29 -33.33
C GLY A 65 0.89 8.11 -32.89
N SER A 66 0.76 8.95 -31.86
CA SER A 66 1.86 9.69 -31.24
C SER A 66 2.35 9.05 -29.94
N GLY A 67 1.74 7.93 -29.51
CA GLY A 67 2.01 7.30 -28.21
C GLY A 67 1.34 8.00 -27.04
N ASP A 68 0.44 8.97 -27.30
CA ASP A 68 -0.32 9.68 -26.28
C ASP A 68 -1.65 8.99 -25.97
N LEU A 69 -2.24 9.28 -24.81
CA LEU A 69 -3.48 8.63 -24.39
C LEU A 69 -4.66 9.13 -25.24
N VAL A 70 -5.39 8.21 -25.89
CA VAL A 70 -6.62 8.54 -26.63
C VAL A 70 -7.68 9.14 -25.70
N ARG A 71 -7.73 8.70 -24.45
CA ARG A 71 -8.62 9.24 -23.41
C ARG A 71 -7.88 9.35 -22.08
N SER A 72 -8.07 10.46 -21.39
CA SER A 72 -7.56 10.63 -20.02
C SER A 72 -8.23 9.63 -19.08
N VAL A 73 -7.43 8.94 -18.28
CA VAL A 73 -7.92 7.97 -17.29
C VAL A 73 -8.13 8.68 -15.96
N LYS A 74 -9.33 8.58 -15.42
CA LYS A 74 -9.67 9.14 -14.11
C LYS A 74 -10.11 8.04 -13.15
N PHE A 75 -9.66 8.11 -11.91
CA PHE A 75 -10.10 7.21 -10.85
C PHE A 75 -10.11 7.92 -9.50
N LYS A 76 -10.91 7.41 -8.57
CA LYS A 76 -10.90 7.84 -7.19
C LYS A 76 -9.79 7.11 -6.44
N SER A 77 -8.94 7.86 -5.76
CA SER A 77 -7.95 7.32 -4.84
C SER A 77 -8.61 6.96 -3.51
N ASN A 78 -8.24 5.81 -2.95
CA ASN A 78 -8.67 5.41 -1.60
C ASN A 78 -7.62 5.73 -0.52
N LEU A 79 -6.56 6.45 -0.89
CA LEU A 79 -5.55 6.87 0.06
C LEU A 79 -6.14 7.87 1.06
N LYS A 80 -5.64 7.81 2.30
CA LYS A 80 -6.08 8.72 3.37
C LYS A 80 -5.53 10.13 3.18
N THR A 81 -4.54 10.30 2.31
CA THR A 81 -3.88 11.58 2.05
C THR A 81 -3.76 11.83 0.55
N LYS A 82 -3.15 12.97 0.20
CA LYS A 82 -2.93 13.38 -1.17
C LYS A 82 -1.96 12.44 -1.89
N VAL A 83 -2.27 12.14 -3.15
CA VAL A 83 -1.38 11.39 -4.05
C VAL A 83 -0.16 12.26 -4.40
N VAL A 84 1.03 11.72 -4.18
CA VAL A 84 2.32 12.38 -4.47
C VAL A 84 3.10 11.72 -5.60
N GLY A 85 2.81 10.46 -5.91
CA GLY A 85 3.54 9.74 -6.95
C GLY A 85 2.74 8.58 -7.53
N MET A 86 3.12 8.18 -8.73
CA MET A 86 2.57 7.02 -9.42
C MET A 86 3.69 6.28 -10.13
N VAL A 87 3.74 4.97 -9.96
CA VAL A 87 4.76 4.10 -10.59
C VAL A 87 4.05 3.00 -11.38
N VAL A 88 4.40 2.84 -12.65
CA VAL A 88 3.93 1.71 -13.45
C VAL A 88 4.74 0.48 -13.03
N VAL A 89 4.06 -0.49 -12.42
CA VAL A 89 4.70 -1.71 -11.89
C VAL A 89 4.68 -2.82 -12.93
N ARG A 90 3.60 -2.90 -13.70
CA ARG A 90 3.41 -3.96 -14.70
C ARG A 90 2.56 -3.48 -15.86
N THR A 91 2.94 -3.91 -17.06
CA THR A 91 2.14 -3.78 -18.26
C THR A 91 1.61 -5.15 -18.69
N PHE A 92 0.46 -5.16 -19.34
CA PHE A 92 -0.15 -6.32 -19.98
C PHE A 92 -0.59 -5.92 -21.39
N ILE A 93 -0.82 -6.93 -22.24
CA ILE A 93 -1.26 -6.82 -23.65
C ILE A 93 -0.12 -6.36 -24.55
N SER A 94 0.45 -5.19 -24.28
CA SER A 94 1.52 -4.60 -25.07
C SER A 94 2.74 -4.29 -24.22
N GLU A 95 3.90 -4.26 -24.86
CA GLU A 95 5.18 -3.93 -24.22
C GLU A 95 5.45 -2.43 -24.31
N PRO A 96 5.99 -1.79 -23.25
CA PRO A 96 6.40 -0.39 -23.32
C PRO A 96 7.71 -0.26 -24.10
N THR A 97 7.93 0.90 -24.73
CA THR A 97 9.15 1.21 -25.48
C THR A 97 10.30 1.64 -24.58
N THR A 98 9.98 2.29 -23.46
CA THR A 98 10.93 2.69 -22.41
C THR A 98 10.31 2.49 -21.04
N LEU A 99 11.04 2.79 -19.95
CA LEU A 99 10.45 2.77 -18.61
C LEU A 99 9.29 3.79 -18.54
N PRO A 100 8.04 3.36 -18.27
CA PRO A 100 6.92 4.28 -18.34
C PRO A 100 6.90 5.28 -17.19
N PHE A 101 6.51 6.53 -17.48
CA PHE A 101 6.37 7.59 -16.48
C PHE A 101 4.98 8.23 -16.55
N CYS A 102 4.28 8.24 -15.42
CA CYS A 102 2.93 8.79 -15.32
C CYS A 102 2.94 10.28 -14.98
N ILE A 103 2.34 11.09 -15.85
CA ILE A 103 2.00 12.49 -15.57
C ILE A 103 0.54 12.54 -15.17
N PHE A 104 0.28 13.00 -13.94
CA PHE A 104 -1.06 13.04 -13.38
C PHE A 104 -1.31 14.35 -12.65
N SER A 105 -2.59 14.64 -12.45
CA SER A 105 -3.08 15.65 -11.52
C SER A 105 -4.03 15.02 -10.53
N GLU A 106 -4.05 15.53 -9.30
CA GLU A 106 -4.98 15.12 -8.26
C GLU A 106 -5.79 16.34 -7.81
N ASN A 107 -7.10 16.14 -7.63
CA ASN A 107 -7.99 17.12 -7.05
C ASN A 107 -9.01 16.40 -6.14
N SER A 108 -8.92 16.64 -4.84
CA SER A 108 -9.89 16.18 -3.83
C SER A 108 -10.17 14.67 -3.86
N GLY A 109 -9.12 13.87 -3.95
CA GLY A 109 -9.15 12.40 -4.02
C GLY A 109 -9.43 11.85 -5.41
N GLN A 110 -9.66 12.70 -6.42
CA GLN A 110 -9.81 12.28 -7.81
C GLN A 110 -8.48 12.45 -8.55
N VAL A 111 -7.91 11.34 -9.02
CA VAL A 111 -6.69 11.32 -9.81
C VAL A 111 -7.08 11.29 -11.29
N SER A 112 -6.42 12.13 -12.08
CA SER A 112 -6.53 12.16 -13.54
C SER A 112 -5.14 11.98 -14.13
N ILE A 113 -4.93 10.88 -14.85
CA ILE A 113 -3.71 10.66 -15.62
C ILE A 113 -3.85 11.42 -16.94
N THR A 114 -2.97 12.40 -17.12
CA THR A 114 -2.95 13.28 -18.30
C THR A 114 -2.14 12.64 -19.41
N LYS A 115 -1.00 12.02 -19.07
CA LYS A 115 -0.09 11.40 -20.03
C LYS A 115 0.71 10.28 -19.37
N ILE A 116 1.07 9.27 -20.16
CA ILE A 116 2.06 8.25 -19.75
C ILE A 116 3.12 8.21 -20.85
N ILE A 117 4.35 8.57 -20.51
CA ILE A 117 5.49 8.52 -21.43
C ILE A 117 6.02 7.09 -21.46
N GLY A 118 6.60 6.66 -22.59
CA GLY A 118 7.27 5.36 -22.72
C GLY A 118 6.37 4.20 -23.16
N LEU A 119 5.15 4.52 -23.61
CA LEU A 119 4.25 3.55 -24.25
C LEU A 119 4.47 3.58 -25.77
N ALA A 120 4.19 2.45 -26.44
CA ALA A 120 4.17 2.37 -27.89
C ALA A 120 2.93 3.09 -28.44
N ALA A 121 3.03 3.61 -29.66
CA ALA A 121 1.90 4.18 -30.39
C ALA A 121 0.87 3.10 -30.80
N ASP A 122 -0.37 3.52 -31.02
CA ASP A 122 -1.48 2.70 -31.56
C ASP A 122 -1.66 1.35 -30.84
N SER A 123 -1.48 1.34 -29.51
CA SER A 123 -1.41 0.12 -28.72
C SER A 123 -2.39 0.14 -27.55
N GLU A 124 -2.95 -1.02 -27.24
CA GLU A 124 -3.78 -1.21 -26.05
C GLU A 124 -2.94 -1.71 -24.88
N TYR A 125 -3.20 -1.15 -23.70
CA TYR A 125 -2.53 -1.52 -22.47
C TYR A 125 -3.52 -1.77 -21.35
N GLN A 126 -3.18 -2.75 -20.52
CA GLN A 126 -3.67 -2.84 -19.16
C GLN A 126 -2.48 -2.67 -18.22
N LEU A 127 -2.49 -1.63 -17.40
CA LEU A 127 -1.38 -1.27 -16.52
C LEU A 127 -1.76 -1.49 -15.07
N VAL A 128 -0.83 -2.04 -14.28
CA VAL A 128 -0.91 -2.00 -12.82
C VAL A 128 -0.02 -0.88 -12.34
N ILE A 129 -0.64 0.10 -11.71
CA ILE A 129 0.03 1.29 -11.19
C ILE A 129 -0.02 1.25 -9.67
N GLN A 130 1.13 1.51 -9.06
CA GLN A 130 1.24 1.81 -7.65
C GLN A 130 1.06 3.32 -7.46
N VAL A 131 0.05 3.69 -6.69
CA VAL A 131 -0.25 5.07 -6.31
C VAL A 131 0.32 5.30 -4.92
N LEU A 132 1.07 6.38 -4.74
CA LEU A 132 1.80 6.73 -3.52
C LEU A 132 1.17 7.97 -2.90
N GLY A 133 0.87 7.92 -1.61
CA GLY A 133 0.41 9.06 -0.81
C GLY A 133 1.44 9.47 0.25
N THR A 134 1.30 10.69 0.76
CA THR A 134 2.12 11.23 1.88
C THR A 134 1.61 10.90 3.26
#